data_AF-A0AAV2I1W9-F1
#
_entry.id   AF-A0AAV2I1W9-F1
#
_cell.length_a   1.000
_cell.length_b   1.000
_cell.length_c   1.000
_cell.angle_alpha   90.00
_cell.angle_beta   90.00
_cell.angle_gamma   90.00
#
_symmetry.space_group_name_H-M   'P 1'
#
loop_
_entity.id
_entity.type
_entity.pdbx_description
1 polymer ?
#
loop_
_entity_poly.entity_id
_entity_poly.type
_entity_poly.pdbx_seq_one_letter_code
_entity_poly.pdbx_strand_id
1 'polypeptide(L)'
;MQLLPIFFFLQVSVFIGPTCDYSVAPVARYAPRWHIPVISPGAFAHDMSDKQAEYSTLTRIGTTFNSLAYFVITKVMGAFHWRRLQFIFDSNGHSSVMPRFCYLASSSFINRAKANRFNHVVSMFSVDDLNIDQVLRNGTKNEFASE
;
A
#
# COMPACT_ATOMS: atom_id res chain seq x y z
N MET A 1 22.14 -2.43 -2.79
CA MET A 1 23.23 -1.42 -2.91
C MET A 1 24.12 -1.74 -4.10
N GLN A 2 23.58 -1.74 -5.34
CA GLN A 2 24.37 -2.05 -6.56
C GLN A 2 23.83 -1.32 -7.82
N LEU A 3 23.20 -0.13 -7.69
CA LEU A 3 22.67 0.58 -8.87
C LEU A 3 23.73 1.40 -9.62
N LEU A 4 24.69 1.98 -8.89
CA LEU A 4 25.73 2.82 -9.50
C LEU A 4 26.62 2.08 -10.51
N PRO A 5 27.15 0.87 -10.20
CA PRO A 5 28.01 0.15 -11.14
C PRO A 5 27.27 -0.25 -12.42
N ILE A 6 26.00 -0.62 -12.29
CA ILE A 6 25.15 -1.02 -13.42
C ILE A 6 24.98 0.12 -14.41
N PHE A 7 24.76 1.35 -13.94
CA PHE A 7 24.64 2.51 -14.82
C PHE A 7 25.97 2.91 -15.48
N PHE A 8 27.08 2.86 -14.74
CA PHE A 8 28.37 3.35 -15.26
C PHE A 8 29.08 2.37 -16.19
N PHE A 9 28.92 1.06 -15.98
CA PHE A 9 29.64 0.04 -16.77
C PHE A 9 28.78 -0.60 -17.87
N LEU A 10 27.46 -0.45 -17.82
CA LEU A 10 26.52 -0.98 -18.80
C LEU A 10 25.54 0.13 -19.22
N GLN A 11 25.38 0.34 -20.51
CA GLN A 11 24.41 1.30 -21.03
C GLN A 11 22.98 0.75 -20.83
N VAL A 12 22.35 1.09 -19.71
CA VAL A 12 20.99 0.63 -19.37
C VAL A 12 19.94 1.50 -20.03
N SER A 13 19.08 0.89 -20.83
CA SER A 13 17.95 1.57 -21.49
C SER A 13 16.64 1.49 -20.69
N VAL A 14 16.46 0.47 -19.83
CA VAL A 14 15.23 0.25 -19.06
C VAL A 14 15.51 -0.64 -17.84
N PHE A 15 14.82 -0.37 -16.71
CA PHE A 15 14.77 -1.30 -15.58
C PHE A 15 13.47 -2.10 -15.64
N ILE A 16 13.55 -3.44 -15.61
CA ILE A 16 12.39 -4.32 -15.60
C ILE A 16 12.43 -5.21 -14.36
N GLY A 17 11.30 -5.29 -13.64
CA GLY A 17 11.04 -6.41 -12.75
C GLY A 17 11.33 -6.28 -11.25
N PRO A 18 11.84 -5.18 -10.64
CA PRO A 18 11.79 -5.07 -9.18
C PRO A 18 10.34 -5.26 -8.73
N THR A 19 10.05 -6.28 -7.93
CA THR A 19 8.67 -6.69 -7.58
C THR A 19 8.28 -6.30 -6.17
N CYS A 20 9.24 -6.27 -5.25
CA CYS A 20 9.05 -5.78 -3.88
C CYS A 20 9.07 -4.25 -3.86
N ASP A 21 8.11 -3.63 -3.19
CA ASP A 21 7.99 -2.16 -3.08
C ASP A 21 9.26 -1.55 -2.49
N TYR A 22 9.88 -2.18 -1.50
CA TYR A 22 11.15 -1.71 -0.91
C TYR A 22 12.32 -1.73 -1.90
N SER A 23 12.29 -2.64 -2.88
CA SER A 23 13.29 -2.70 -3.94
C SER A 23 12.98 -1.72 -5.06
N VAL A 24 11.69 -1.54 -5.42
CA VAL A 24 11.27 -0.59 -6.46
C VAL A 24 11.53 0.85 -6.02
N ALA A 25 11.22 1.20 -4.77
CA ALA A 25 11.30 2.56 -4.26
C ALA A 25 12.63 3.27 -4.57
N PRO A 26 13.82 2.72 -4.22
CA PRO A 26 15.08 3.37 -4.53
C PRO A 26 15.36 3.42 -6.04
N VAL A 27 15.06 2.36 -6.80
CA VAL A 27 15.29 2.33 -8.26
C VAL A 27 14.47 3.42 -8.94
N ALA A 28 13.18 3.47 -8.63
CA ALA A 28 12.23 4.38 -9.23
C ALA A 28 12.44 5.85 -8.82
N ARG A 29 13.09 6.11 -7.66
CA ARG A 29 13.50 7.47 -7.24
C ARG A 29 14.70 8.01 -8.02
N TYR A 30 15.68 7.15 -8.32
CA TYR A 30 16.87 7.59 -9.07
C TYR A 30 16.66 7.58 -10.58
N ALA A 31 15.81 6.69 -11.09
CA ALA A 31 15.59 6.52 -12.53
C ALA A 31 15.14 7.80 -13.28
N PRO A 32 14.29 8.68 -12.73
CA PRO A 32 13.97 9.97 -13.32
C PRO A 32 15.21 10.82 -13.57
N ARG A 33 16.21 10.72 -12.69
CA ARG A 33 17.41 11.54 -12.80
C ARG A 33 18.34 11.11 -13.92
N TRP A 34 18.29 9.83 -14.27
CA TRP A 34 18.97 9.22 -15.41
C TRP A 34 18.14 9.16 -16.69
N HIS A 35 16.87 9.61 -16.65
CA HIS A 35 15.90 9.50 -17.75
C HIS A 35 15.69 8.06 -18.24
N ILE A 36 15.76 7.08 -17.33
CA ILE A 36 15.55 5.67 -17.64
C ILE A 36 14.14 5.27 -17.17
N PRO A 37 13.32 4.62 -18.02
CA PRO A 37 12.03 4.08 -17.60
C PRO A 37 12.21 2.88 -16.66
N VAL A 38 11.29 2.75 -15.68
CA VAL A 38 11.20 1.61 -14.79
C VAL A 38 9.87 0.92 -15.01
N ILE A 39 9.89 -0.34 -15.41
CA ILE A 39 8.69 -1.15 -15.60
C ILE A 39 8.66 -2.23 -14.52
N SER A 40 7.65 -2.18 -13.64
CA SER A 40 7.57 -3.05 -12.48
C SER A 40 6.18 -3.69 -12.37
N PRO A 41 6.08 -5.02 -12.11
CA PRO A 41 4.82 -5.64 -11.71
C PRO A 41 4.48 -5.44 -10.22
N GLY A 42 5.38 -4.83 -9.45
CA GLY A 42 5.21 -4.46 -8.04
C GLY A 42 4.78 -3.00 -7.84
N ALA A 43 5.33 -2.35 -6.81
CA ALA A 43 5.02 -0.96 -6.46
C ALA A 43 3.53 -0.78 -6.09
N PHE A 44 3.05 -1.67 -5.24
CA PHE A 44 1.65 -1.73 -4.81
C PHE A 44 1.26 -0.58 -3.89
N ALA A 45 2.22 -0.07 -3.11
CA ALA A 45 2.07 1.03 -2.18
C ALA A 45 1.44 2.25 -2.85
N HIS A 46 0.53 2.90 -2.11
CA HIS A 46 -0.19 4.05 -2.63
C HIS A 46 0.70 5.26 -2.90
N ASP A 47 1.75 5.44 -2.09
CA ASP A 47 2.70 6.54 -2.19
C ASP A 47 3.44 6.56 -3.54
N MET A 48 3.59 5.40 -4.18
CA MET A 48 4.25 5.29 -5.50
C MET A 48 3.37 5.75 -6.67
N SER A 49 2.17 6.26 -6.38
CA SER A 49 1.30 6.88 -7.38
C SER A 49 1.68 8.32 -7.72
N ASP A 50 2.53 8.98 -6.92
CA ASP A 50 2.97 10.34 -7.19
C ASP A 50 3.93 10.40 -8.40
N LYS A 51 3.41 10.91 -9.53
CA LYS A 51 4.15 11.10 -10.78
C LYS A 51 4.81 12.46 -10.91
N GLN A 52 4.52 13.41 -10.01
CA GLN A 52 5.04 14.77 -10.12
C GLN A 52 6.41 14.92 -9.47
N ALA A 53 6.70 14.13 -8.43
CA ALA A 53 7.98 14.17 -7.72
C ALA A 53 8.85 12.94 -8.00
N GLU A 54 8.67 11.87 -7.22
CA GLU A 54 9.66 10.81 -7.06
C GLU A 54 9.56 9.68 -8.09
N TYR A 55 8.38 9.43 -8.67
CA TYR A 55 8.12 8.21 -9.45
C TYR A 55 7.66 8.48 -10.90
N SER A 56 8.12 9.58 -11.48
CA SER A 56 7.70 10.05 -12.82
C SER A 56 8.01 9.05 -13.95
N THR A 57 9.10 8.29 -13.86
CA THR A 57 9.48 7.28 -14.87
C THR A 57 9.05 5.85 -14.54
N LEU A 58 8.28 5.65 -13.46
CA LEU A 58 7.78 4.33 -13.04
C LEU A 58 6.47 3.95 -13.75
N THR A 59 6.48 2.88 -14.53
CA THR A 59 5.28 2.24 -15.07
C THR A 59 4.99 0.96 -14.29
N ARG A 60 3.78 0.86 -13.74
CA ARG A 60 3.32 -0.31 -12.98
C ARG A 60 2.47 -1.19 -13.88
N ILE A 61 2.86 -2.45 -14.04
CA ILE A 61 2.12 -3.46 -14.83
C ILE A 61 1.49 -4.43 -13.83
N GLY A 62 0.43 -4.00 -13.16
CA GLY A 62 -0.22 -4.81 -12.12
C GLY A 62 -1.36 -4.10 -11.40
N THR A 63 -2.05 -4.85 -10.55
CA THR A 63 -3.01 -4.29 -9.60
C THR A 63 -2.27 -3.53 -8.51
N THR A 64 -2.91 -2.51 -7.95
CA THR A 64 -2.35 -1.74 -6.83
C THR A 64 -3.29 -1.80 -5.64
N PHE A 65 -2.78 -1.56 -4.45
CA PHE A 65 -3.65 -1.42 -3.28
C PHE A 65 -4.62 -0.24 -3.43
N ASN A 66 -4.29 0.76 -4.25
CA ASN A 66 -5.18 1.88 -4.58
C ASN A 66 -6.43 1.45 -5.34
N SER A 67 -6.28 0.59 -6.35
CA SER A 67 -7.42 0.09 -7.11
C SER A 67 -8.35 -0.75 -6.22
N LEU A 68 -7.78 -1.55 -5.32
CA LEU A 68 -8.54 -2.34 -4.36
C LEU A 68 -9.27 -1.44 -3.34
N ALA A 69 -8.56 -0.49 -2.75
CA ALA A 69 -9.13 0.48 -1.81
C ALA A 69 -10.23 1.32 -2.47
N TYR A 70 -10.04 1.75 -3.72
CA TYR A 70 -11.07 2.46 -4.48
C TYR A 70 -12.34 1.63 -4.62
N PHE A 71 -12.21 0.37 -5.03
CA PHE A 71 -13.37 -0.50 -5.21
C PHE A 71 -14.12 -0.72 -3.90
N VAL A 72 -13.44 -1.10 -2.83
CA VAL A 72 -14.10 -1.38 -1.54
C VAL A 72 -14.69 -0.12 -0.92
N ILE A 73 -13.91 0.96 -0.79
CA ILE A 73 -14.35 2.17 -0.09
C ILE A 73 -15.35 2.99 -0.91
N THR A 74 -15.13 3.13 -2.21
CA THR A 74 -15.99 4.00 -3.04
C THR A 74 -17.17 3.23 -3.64
N LYS A 75 -16.99 1.98 -4.07
CA LYS A 75 -18.08 1.21 -4.71
C LYS A 75 -18.88 0.40 -3.70
N VAL A 76 -18.23 -0.46 -2.91
CA VAL A 76 -18.95 -1.35 -1.99
C VAL A 76 -19.59 -0.56 -0.84
N MET A 77 -18.79 0.18 -0.06
CA MET A 77 -19.35 0.95 1.06
C MET A 77 -20.35 2.02 0.61
N GLY A 78 -20.12 2.61 -0.56
CA GLY A 78 -21.05 3.56 -1.18
C GLY A 78 -22.40 2.93 -1.51
N ALA A 79 -22.40 1.72 -2.08
CA ALA A 79 -23.62 0.99 -2.44
C ALA A 79 -24.45 0.56 -1.21
N PHE A 80 -23.78 0.17 -0.11
CA PHE A 80 -24.45 -0.25 1.13
C PHE A 80 -24.67 0.90 2.13
N HIS A 81 -24.35 2.14 1.76
CA HIS A 81 -24.43 3.33 2.63
C HIS A 81 -23.71 3.18 3.98
N TRP A 82 -22.65 2.37 4.05
CA TRP A 82 -21.87 2.18 5.28
C TRP A 82 -20.99 3.41 5.54
N ARG A 83 -21.12 4.01 6.73
CA ARG A 83 -20.41 5.26 7.10
C ARG A 83 -19.30 5.08 8.13
N ARG A 84 -19.21 3.90 8.75
CA ARG A 84 -18.24 3.57 9.79
C ARG A 84 -17.38 2.41 9.30
N LEU A 85 -16.08 2.51 9.54
CA LEU A 85 -15.11 1.50 9.16
C LEU A 85 -14.05 1.35 10.24
N GLN A 86 -13.72 0.11 10.59
CA GLN A 86 -12.62 -0.20 11.47
C GLN A 86 -11.62 -1.06 10.73
N PHE A 87 -10.35 -0.63 10.69
CA PHE A 87 -9.26 -1.43 10.14
C PHE A 87 -8.52 -2.11 11.27
N ILE A 88 -8.39 -3.43 11.16
CA ILE A 88 -7.58 -4.26 12.04
C ILE A 88 -6.63 -5.04 11.15
N PHE A 89 -5.33 -4.91 11.41
CA PHE A 89 -4.30 -5.63 10.68
C PHE A 89 -3.04 -5.76 11.53
N ASP A 90 -2.30 -6.84 11.30
CA ASP A 90 -0.95 -6.99 11.81
C ASP A 90 0.03 -6.21 10.93
N SER A 91 0.83 -5.35 11.53
CA SER A 91 1.83 -4.56 10.81
C SER A 91 2.94 -5.41 10.17
N ASN A 92 3.22 -6.59 10.72
CA ASN A 92 4.18 -7.57 10.20
C ASN A 92 3.48 -8.74 9.49
N GLY A 93 2.18 -8.64 9.30
CA GLY A 93 1.39 -9.65 8.60
C GLY A 93 1.91 -9.88 7.18
N HIS A 94 1.97 -11.14 6.78
CA HIS A 94 2.46 -11.58 5.46
C HIS A 94 3.91 -11.16 5.14
N SER A 95 4.78 -11.12 6.15
CA SER A 95 6.22 -10.85 5.96
C SER A 95 6.93 -11.84 5.03
N SER A 96 6.37 -13.03 4.78
CA SER A 96 6.86 -13.99 3.78
C SER A 96 6.75 -13.49 2.33
N VAL A 97 5.79 -12.59 2.04
CA VAL A 97 5.61 -11.99 0.71
C VAL A 97 6.49 -10.76 0.58
N MET A 98 6.36 -9.84 1.53
CA MET A 98 7.11 -8.59 1.60
C MET A 98 7.06 -8.06 3.03
N PRO A 99 8.13 -7.44 3.56
CA PRO A 99 8.07 -6.79 4.86
C PRO A 99 6.90 -5.81 4.94
N ARG A 100 6.17 -5.80 6.06
CA ARG A 100 5.06 -4.85 6.29
C ARG A 100 4.00 -4.82 5.18
N PHE A 101 3.74 -5.95 4.51
CA PHE A 101 2.76 -6.05 3.43
C PHE A 101 1.37 -5.56 3.85
N CYS A 102 0.86 -6.07 4.98
CA CYS A 102 -0.45 -5.67 5.50
C CYS A 102 -0.52 -4.18 5.86
N TYR A 103 0.57 -3.59 6.36
CA TYR A 103 0.65 -2.15 6.60
C TYR A 103 0.55 -1.35 5.30
N LEU A 104 1.29 -1.75 4.25
CA LEU A 104 1.23 -1.08 2.95
C LEU A 104 -0.18 -1.17 2.34
N ALA A 105 -0.82 -2.34 2.40
CA ALA A 105 -2.19 -2.52 1.94
C ALA A 105 -3.16 -1.61 2.72
N SER A 106 -3.15 -1.69 4.05
CA SER A 106 -4.03 -0.90 4.92
C SER A 106 -3.82 0.60 4.75
N SER A 107 -2.60 1.07 4.50
CA SER A 107 -2.30 2.48 4.24
C SER A 107 -3.11 3.04 3.06
N SER A 108 -3.27 2.26 1.98
CA SER A 108 -4.06 2.63 0.81
C SER A 108 -5.54 2.77 1.14
N PHE A 109 -6.06 1.85 1.93
CA PHE A 109 -7.45 1.90 2.40
C PHE A 109 -7.71 3.10 3.31
N ILE A 110 -6.80 3.36 4.26
CA ILE A 110 -6.90 4.52 5.16
C ILE A 110 -6.85 5.82 4.36
N ASN A 111 -5.93 5.95 3.41
CA ASN A 111 -5.88 7.13 2.55
C ASN A 111 -7.19 7.30 1.76
N ARG A 112 -7.72 6.22 1.19
CA ARG A 112 -8.99 6.28 0.46
C ARG A 112 -10.19 6.61 1.36
N ALA A 113 -10.22 6.09 2.58
CA ALA A 113 -11.25 6.41 3.57
C ALA A 113 -11.21 7.89 3.97
N LYS A 114 -10.01 8.45 4.17
CA LYS A 114 -9.78 9.89 4.39
C LYS A 114 -10.29 10.73 3.22
N ALA A 115 -9.96 10.34 1.99
CA ALA A 115 -10.39 11.07 0.79
C ALA A 115 -11.93 11.15 0.64
N ASN A 116 -12.66 10.13 1.10
CA ASN A 116 -14.13 10.10 1.05
C ASN A 116 -14.79 10.58 2.36
N ARG A 117 -14.02 11.12 3.32
CA ARG A 117 -14.50 11.61 4.63
C ARG A 117 -15.30 10.57 5.44
N PHE A 118 -14.93 9.30 5.33
CA PHE A 118 -15.51 8.26 6.19
C PHE A 118 -15.01 8.38 7.64
N ASN A 119 -15.89 8.10 8.60
CA ASN A 119 -15.48 7.92 9.99
C ASN A 119 -14.76 6.58 10.09
N HIS A 120 -13.43 6.64 10.17
CA HIS A 120 -12.57 5.46 10.21
C HIS A 120 -11.80 5.42 11.53
N VAL A 121 -11.76 4.24 12.14
CA VAL A 121 -10.91 3.95 13.29
C VAL A 121 -9.83 2.99 12.81
N VAL A 122 -8.57 3.33 13.08
CA VAL A 122 -7.43 2.49 12.71
C VAL A 122 -6.90 1.86 13.98
N SER A 123 -6.92 0.53 14.03
CA SER A 123 -6.35 -0.25 15.12
C SER A 123 -5.24 -1.11 14.53
N MET A 124 -3.99 -0.71 14.81
CA MET A 124 -2.84 -1.54 14.47
C MET A 124 -2.71 -2.60 15.55
N PHE A 125 -2.77 -3.86 15.14
CA PHE A 125 -2.60 -5.00 16.02
C PHE A 125 -1.16 -5.49 15.93
N SER A 126 -0.56 -5.85 17.06
CA SER A 126 0.63 -6.70 17.10
C SER A 126 0.18 -8.08 17.56
N VAL A 127 0.75 -9.14 17.00
CA VAL A 127 0.38 -10.55 17.32
C VAL A 127 0.44 -10.86 18.82
N ASP A 128 1.16 -10.05 19.60
CA ASP A 128 1.31 -10.17 21.05
C ASP A 128 0.13 -9.57 21.86
N ASP A 129 -0.73 -8.74 21.28
CA ASP A 129 -1.84 -8.07 21.97
C ASP A 129 -3.16 -8.85 21.83
N LEU A 130 -3.36 -9.88 22.68
CA LEU A 130 -4.45 -10.87 22.67
C LEU A 130 -5.93 -10.36 22.78
N ASN A 131 -6.29 -9.12 22.43
CA ASN A 131 -7.64 -8.60 22.70
C ASN A 131 -8.37 -7.97 21.50
N ILE A 132 -8.52 -8.76 20.42
CA ILE A 132 -9.28 -8.37 19.21
C ILE A 132 -10.75 -8.07 19.55
N ASP A 133 -11.35 -8.83 20.47
CA ASP A 133 -12.76 -8.68 20.86
C ASP A 133 -13.04 -7.31 21.49
N GLN A 134 -12.16 -6.83 22.38
CA GLN A 134 -12.29 -5.50 22.97
C GLN A 134 -12.12 -4.40 21.92
N VAL A 135 -11.19 -4.57 20.98
CA VAL A 135 -10.95 -3.61 19.90
C VAL A 135 -12.18 -3.50 18.99
N LEU A 136 -12.80 -4.64 18.64
CA LEU A 136 -14.02 -4.67 17.83
C LEU A 136 -15.21 -4.02 18.54
N ARG A 137 -15.43 -4.36 19.81
CA ARG A 137 -16.51 -3.80 20.64
C ARG A 137 -16.36 -2.29 20.83
N ASN A 138 -15.15 -1.82 21.15
CA ASN A 138 -14.89 -0.40 21.38
C ASN A 138 -14.89 0.43 20.10
N GLY A 139 -14.38 -0.12 18.99
CA GLY A 139 -14.21 0.62 17.74
C GLY A 139 -15.50 0.75 16.92
N THR A 140 -16.27 -0.33 16.76
CA THR A 140 -17.53 -0.29 16.00
C THR A 140 -18.73 0.17 16.82
N LYS A 141 -18.63 0.18 18.16
CA LYS A 141 -19.76 0.37 19.10
C LYS A 141 -20.96 -0.51 18.73
N ASN A 142 -20.67 -1.72 18.24
CA ASN A 142 -21.66 -2.70 17.87
C ASN A 142 -21.54 -3.88 18.83
N GLU A 143 -22.64 -4.18 19.51
CA GLU A 143 -22.74 -5.25 20.51
C GLU A 143 -22.62 -6.65 19.90
N PHE A 144 -22.92 -6.79 18.60
CA PHE A 144 -22.83 -8.04 17.82
C PHE A 144 -21.49 -8.24 17.09
N ALA A 145 -20.47 -7.43 17.36
CA ALA A 145 -19.23 -7.46 16.57
C ALA A 145 -18.33 -8.69 16.84
N SER A 146 -18.65 -9.52 17.83
CA SER A 146 -17.81 -10.65 18.27
C SER A 146 -18.63 -11.92 18.61
N GLU A 147 -19.86 -12.04 18.11
CA GLU A 147 -20.69 -13.25 18.23
C GLU A 147 -20.62 -14.10 16.96
#